data_AF-A0A246JMC3-F1
#
_entry.id   AF-A0A246JMC3-F1
#
_cell.length_a   1.000
_cell.length_b   1.000
_cell.length_c   1.000
_cell.angle_alpha   90.00
_cell.angle_beta   90.00
_cell.angle_gamma   90.00
#
_symmetry.space_group_name_H-M   'P 1'
#
loop_
_entity.id
_entity.type
_entity.pdbx_description
1 polymer ?
#
loop_
_entity_poly.entity_id
_entity_poly.type
_entity_poly.pdbx_seq_one_letter_code
_entity_poly.pdbx_strand_id
1 'polypeptide(L)'
;MAARHAQSQSQSQSPSRATPPRAKLQPEFPPDAPPVPTSDTDVDADDLDSIYGQLVKGVGHEFVTDANVDELASRAEQDGHPILATELREWKAPC
;
A
#
# COMPACT_ATOMS: atom_id res chain seq x y z
N MET A 1 -7.85 -35.83 71.73
CA MET A 1 -6.47 -35.33 71.66
C MET A 1 -6.43 -34.29 70.54
N ALA A 2 -6.88 -33.06 70.81
CA ALA A 2 -6.07 -31.91 71.25
C ALA A 2 -4.94 -31.58 70.26
N ALA A 3 -5.08 -30.47 69.50
CA ALA A 3 -4.15 -29.34 69.53
C ALA A 3 -4.35 -28.32 68.38
N ARG A 4 -4.60 -27.05 68.79
CA ARG A 4 -3.97 -25.80 68.31
C ARG A 4 -4.50 -25.18 67.01
N HIS A 5 -5.26 -24.08 67.09
CA HIS A 5 -4.86 -22.67 67.31
C HIS A 5 -4.22 -21.96 66.11
N ALA A 6 -4.73 -20.75 65.86
CA ALA A 6 -4.13 -19.60 65.16
C ALA A 6 -4.06 -19.74 63.62
N GLN A 7 -4.30 -18.71 62.80
CA GLN A 7 -4.21 -17.26 62.98
C GLN A 7 -4.88 -16.56 61.78
N SER A 8 -5.43 -15.35 62.00
CA SER A 8 -5.18 -14.09 61.24
C SER A 8 -5.01 -14.10 59.70
N GLN A 9 -5.45 -13.16 58.88
CA GLN A 9 -5.83 -11.75 59.00
C GLN A 9 -6.33 -11.32 57.59
N SER A 10 -7.50 -10.69 57.46
CA SER A 10 -7.67 -9.29 56.98
C SER A 10 -6.48 -8.63 56.24
N GLN A 11 -6.73 -8.16 55.01
CA GLN A 11 -6.19 -6.94 54.35
C GLN A 11 -6.74 -6.91 52.91
N SER A 12 -7.73 -6.09 52.52
CA SER A 12 -7.70 -4.63 52.35
C SER A 12 -6.58 -4.16 51.40
N GLN A 13 -6.92 -3.82 50.15
CA GLN A 13 -6.35 -2.71 49.32
C GLN A 13 -6.85 -2.84 47.86
N SER A 14 -7.80 -2.01 47.40
CA SER A 14 -7.63 -0.68 46.77
C SER A 14 -7.40 -0.74 45.25
N PRO A 15 -8.09 0.08 44.44
CA PRO A 15 -8.04 0.04 42.98
C PRO A 15 -6.79 0.77 42.48
N SER A 16 -5.74 0.01 42.18
CA SER A 16 -4.55 0.53 41.52
C SER A 16 -4.81 0.63 40.02
N ARG A 17 -5.14 1.85 39.60
CA ARG A 17 -5.02 2.42 38.26
C ARG A 17 -3.83 1.78 37.51
N ALA A 18 -4.12 0.73 36.76
CA ALA A 18 -3.15 0.09 35.88
C ALA A 18 -3.15 0.82 34.55
N THR A 19 -2.04 1.51 34.29
CA THR A 19 -1.59 1.95 32.98
C THR A 19 -1.97 0.92 31.90
N PRO A 20 -2.63 1.29 30.78
CA PRO A 20 -2.77 0.35 29.69
C PRO A 20 -1.35 -0.01 29.21
N PRO A 21 -1.02 -1.30 29.03
CA PRO A 21 0.23 -1.65 28.38
C PRO A 21 0.18 -1.01 26.99
N ARG A 22 1.23 -0.26 26.64
CA ARG A 22 1.43 0.37 25.34
C ARG A 22 1.11 -0.66 24.26
N ALA A 23 -0.11 -0.57 23.72
CA ALA A 23 -0.61 -1.46 22.70
C ALA A 23 0.40 -1.37 21.56
N LYS A 24 1.08 -2.48 21.33
CA LYS A 24 1.90 -2.67 20.15
C LYS A 24 0.92 -2.47 19.01
N LEU A 25 1.12 -1.40 18.23
CA LEU A 25 0.38 -1.11 17.01
C LEU A 25 0.73 -2.22 16.01
N GLN A 26 0.20 -3.42 16.23
CA GLN A 26 0.05 -4.42 15.19
C GLN A 26 -1.29 -4.08 14.54
N PRO A 27 -1.33 -3.75 13.24
CA PRO A 27 -2.56 -3.78 12.48
C PRO A 27 -3.06 -5.22 12.51
N GLU A 28 -4.00 -5.52 13.40
CA GLU A 28 -4.71 -6.79 13.39
C GLU A 28 -5.68 -6.71 12.22
N PHE A 29 -5.23 -7.18 11.06
CA PHE A 29 -6.11 -7.35 9.90
C PHE A 29 -7.14 -8.42 10.28
N PRO A 30 -8.45 -8.10 10.31
CA PRO A 30 -9.46 -9.09 10.63
C PRO A 30 -9.43 -10.21 9.57
N PRO A 31 -9.44 -11.50 9.96
CA PRO A 31 -9.34 -12.63 9.02
C PRO A 31 -10.57 -12.80 8.11
N ASP A 32 -11.59 -11.96 8.27
CA ASP A 32 -12.87 -12.00 7.55
C ASP A 32 -13.15 -10.72 6.74
N ALA A 33 -12.15 -9.86 6.55
CA ALA A 33 -12.32 -8.75 5.61
C ALA A 33 -12.49 -9.32 4.18
N PRO A 34 -13.53 -8.94 3.42
CA PRO A 34 -13.55 -9.23 1.99
C PRO A 34 -12.25 -8.69 1.38
N PRO A 35 -11.64 -9.37 0.39
CA PRO A 35 -10.49 -8.82 -0.29
C PRO A 35 -10.89 -7.44 -0.77
N VAL A 36 -10.24 -6.40 -0.25
CA VAL A 36 -10.36 -5.08 -0.83
C VAL A 36 -10.04 -5.26 -2.31
N PRO A 37 -10.88 -4.78 -3.26
CA PRO A 37 -10.55 -4.92 -4.67
C PRO A 37 -9.28 -4.11 -4.94
N THR A 38 -8.13 -4.77 -4.88
CA THR A 38 -6.84 -4.23 -5.27
C THR A 38 -6.75 -4.26 -6.79
N SER A 39 -7.60 -3.52 -7.49
CA SER A 39 -7.58 -3.54 -8.97
C SER A 39 -7.95 -2.20 -9.60
N ASP A 40 -7.36 -1.13 -9.06
CA ASP A 40 -7.09 0.12 -9.81
C ASP A 40 -5.59 0.48 -9.76
N THR A 41 -4.74 -0.39 -9.21
CA THR A 41 -3.33 -0.06 -8.88
C THR A 41 -2.34 -1.20 -9.07
N ASP A 42 -2.73 -2.30 -9.72
CA ASP A 42 -1.75 -3.24 -10.24
C ASP A 42 -1.43 -2.77 -11.66
N VAL A 43 -0.38 -1.95 -11.79
CA VAL A 43 0.11 -1.54 -13.10
C VAL A 43 0.91 -2.70 -13.61
N ASP A 44 0.32 -3.48 -14.51
CA ASP A 44 1.05 -4.50 -15.25
C ASP A 44 2.11 -3.80 -16.12
N ALA A 45 3.38 -3.89 -15.73
CA ALA A 45 4.50 -3.28 -16.44
C ALA A 45 4.78 -3.90 -17.83
N ASP A 46 4.06 -4.96 -18.19
CA ASP A 46 4.06 -5.59 -19.51
C ASP A 46 2.83 -5.16 -20.35
N ASP A 47 1.82 -4.53 -19.71
CA ASP A 47 0.59 -4.12 -20.37
C ASP A 47 0.64 -2.64 -20.76
N LEU A 48 0.58 -2.39 -22.06
CA LEU A 48 0.67 -1.05 -22.63
C LEU A 48 -0.48 -0.12 -22.21
N ASP A 49 -1.70 -0.64 -22.05
CA ASP A 49 -2.85 0.18 -21.66
C ASP A 49 -2.73 0.63 -20.20
N SER A 50 -2.27 -0.26 -19.32
CA SER A 50 -2.00 0.02 -17.91
C SER A 50 -0.90 1.08 -17.75
N ILE A 51 0.22 0.94 -18.50
CA ILE A 51 1.31 1.93 -18.51
C ILE A 51 0.82 3.27 -19.06
N TYR A 52 0.11 3.25 -20.20
CA TYR A 52 -0.44 4.43 -20.82
C TYR A 52 -1.40 5.17 -19.87
N GLY A 53 -2.25 4.43 -19.15
CA GLY A 53 -3.16 4.99 -18.15
C GLY A 53 -2.42 5.71 -17.01
N GLN A 54 -1.22 5.26 -16.63
CA GLN A 54 -0.37 5.98 -15.67
C GLN A 54 0.25 7.24 -16.30
N LEU A 55 0.73 7.15 -17.53
CA LEU A 55 1.35 8.27 -18.24
C LEU A 55 0.38 9.43 -18.46
N VAL A 56 -0.88 9.14 -18.79
CA VAL A 56 -1.94 10.16 -18.89
C VAL A 56 -2.19 10.85 -17.54
N LYS A 57 -1.97 10.17 -16.42
CA LYS A 57 -2.02 10.74 -15.07
C LYS A 57 -0.73 11.48 -14.69
N GLY A 58 0.31 11.45 -15.53
CA GLY A 58 1.62 12.08 -15.30
C GLY A 58 2.60 11.25 -14.48
N VAL A 59 2.38 9.93 -14.35
CA VAL A 59 3.22 8.99 -13.58
C VAL A 59 3.52 7.72 -14.40
N GLY A 60 4.30 6.77 -13.87
CA GLY A 60 4.54 5.48 -14.56
C GLY A 60 5.62 5.51 -15.64
N HIS A 61 6.41 6.57 -15.66
CA HIS A 61 7.56 6.73 -16.53
C HIS A 61 8.63 5.64 -16.37
N GLU A 62 8.72 5.02 -15.18
CA GLU A 62 9.62 3.90 -14.92
C GLU A 62 9.25 2.61 -15.67
N PHE A 63 8.02 2.51 -16.16
CA PHE A 63 7.54 1.39 -16.99
C PHE A 63 7.74 1.65 -18.48
N VAL A 64 8.21 2.85 -18.86
CA VAL A 64 8.57 3.18 -20.25
C VAL A 64 9.94 2.59 -20.55
N THR A 65 10.03 1.85 -21.63
CA THR A 65 11.24 1.19 -22.12
C THR A 65 11.43 1.51 -23.60
N ASP A 66 12.66 1.40 -24.11
CA ASP A 66 12.94 1.52 -25.55
C ASP A 66 12.06 0.62 -26.43
N ALA A 67 11.58 -0.50 -25.89
CA ALA A 67 10.73 -1.44 -26.62
C ALA A 67 9.27 -0.96 -26.75
N ASN A 68 8.76 -0.21 -25.78
CA ASN A 68 7.35 0.18 -25.71
C ASN A 68 7.09 1.67 -26.01
N VAL A 69 8.13 2.50 -25.96
CA VAL A 69 8.04 3.97 -26.08
C VAL A 69 7.44 4.44 -27.42
N ASP A 70 7.71 3.76 -28.54
CA ASP A 70 7.13 4.11 -29.84
C ASP A 70 5.61 3.85 -29.91
N GLU A 71 5.18 2.73 -29.32
CA GLU A 71 3.77 2.35 -29.30
C GLU A 71 2.98 3.28 -28.37
N LEU A 72 3.54 3.62 -27.21
CA LEU A 72 2.98 4.61 -26.29
C LEU A 72 2.89 6.00 -26.94
N ALA A 73 3.92 6.44 -27.67
CA ALA A 73 3.89 7.73 -28.37
C ALA A 73 2.81 7.75 -29.46
N SER A 74 2.69 6.66 -30.23
CA SER A 74 1.66 6.51 -31.27
C SER A 74 0.25 6.53 -30.67
N ARG A 75 0.05 5.84 -29.54
CA ARG A 75 -1.21 5.84 -28.80
C ARG A 75 -1.56 7.22 -28.27
N ALA A 76 -0.58 7.93 -27.70
CA ALA A 76 -0.76 9.31 -27.23
C ALA A 76 -1.22 10.26 -28.35
N GLU A 77 -0.70 10.13 -29.57
CA GLU A 77 -1.18 10.93 -30.70
C GLU A 77 -2.62 10.59 -31.11
N GLN A 78 -2.96 9.31 -31.16
CA GLN A 78 -4.30 8.85 -31.55
C GLN A 78 -5.38 9.32 -30.57
N ASP A 79 -5.06 9.32 -29.27
CA ASP A 79 -5.96 9.76 -28.19
C ASP A 79 -5.97 11.29 -27.99
N GLY A 80 -5.14 12.05 -28.72
CA GLY A 80 -5.12 13.51 -28.64
C GLY A 80 -4.31 14.08 -27.48
N HIS A 81 -3.27 13.35 -27.03
CA HIS A 81 -2.28 13.77 -26.04
C HIS A 81 -0.92 14.12 -26.71
N PRO A 82 -0.83 15.21 -27.52
CA PRO A 82 0.36 15.52 -28.32
C PRO A 82 1.59 15.91 -27.49
N ILE A 83 1.39 16.43 -26.28
CA ILE A 83 2.50 16.75 -25.35
C ILE A 83 3.16 15.45 -24.89
N LEU A 84 2.36 14.51 -24.38
CA LEU A 84 2.84 13.19 -23.96
C LEU A 84 3.54 12.45 -25.11
N ALA A 85 2.98 12.49 -26.33
CA ALA A 85 3.62 11.90 -27.50
C ALA A 85 4.99 12.52 -27.80
N THR A 86 5.13 13.84 -27.62
CA THR A 86 6.41 14.53 -27.80
C THR A 86 7.39 14.13 -26.71
N GLU A 87 6.98 14.11 -25.44
CA GLU A 87 7.82 13.69 -24.31
C GLU A 87 8.38 12.28 -24.51
N LEU A 88 7.53 11.33 -24.91
CA LEU A 88 7.95 9.95 -25.19
C LEU A 88 8.97 9.87 -26.34
N ARG A 89 8.81 10.68 -27.39
CA ARG A 89 9.80 10.75 -28.49
C ARG A 89 11.13 11.32 -28.04
N GLU A 90 11.11 12.35 -27.20
CA GLU A 90 12.32 12.93 -26.64
C GLU A 90 13.05 11.94 -25.73
N TRP A 91 12.32 11.07 -25.03
CA TRP A 91 12.92 10.04 -24.18
C TRP A 91 13.60 8.92 -24.94
N LYS A 92 13.08 8.59 -26.12
CA LYS A 92 13.72 7.64 -27.02
C LYS A 92 15.00 8.20 -27.65
N ALA A 93 15.21 9.52 -27.66
CA ALA A 93 16.35 10.12 -28.36
C ALA A 93 17.68 9.58 -27.77
N PRO A 94 18.51 8.87 -28.57
CA PRO A 94 19.78 8.36 -28.08
C PRO A 94 20.70 9.53 -27.75
N CYS A 95 21.19 9.55 -26.51
CA CYS A 95 22.21 10.50 -26.06
C CYS A 95 23.57 10.24 -26.71
#